data_AF-A0A9W6ZUL4-F1
#
_entry.id   AF-A0A9W6ZUL4-F1
#
_cell.length_a   1.000
_cell.length_b   1.000
_cell.length_c   1.000
_cell.angle_alpha   90.00
_cell.angle_beta   90.00
_cell.angle_gamma   90.00
#
_symmetry.space_group_name_H-M   'P 1'
#
loop_
_entity.id
_entity.type
_entity.pdbx_description
1 polymer ?
#
loop_
_entity_poly.entity_id
_entity_poly.type
_entity_poly.pdbx_seq_one_letter_code
_entity_poly.pdbx_strand_id
1 'polypeptide(L)'
;MDPTYVDVSKGSPMRRVPSGVRDATLREALNNIRSKQDHFQQEGLRKTNFTIGVIATVVTAYVLGGYPEWYWVFYCAKAIFLVFWKVAFFWYPLKQHYFFFDFCWISNGVFFFLFVALLLNVVSPAVTQNLFLVFFAVANGPLAWSVILLQNKLVFHNFEWSSTLFIHLSPAMASAGIHWNRSEVAETWGERFEATDQTEFSGMDMFLTGLIYYYIWWVLFTIWMLTRGLHYPEWGYHTVFDALSKAHNFEEIGIFKGKSLRMQIVVYMLLHAAGCTIGLAWSIGCWYSYYFHAIFIALCWLSAIVQGSSWYLYAIQTASIKQVEGMLVERETEMRMSGASV
;
A
#
# COMPACT_ATOMS: atom_id res chain seq x y z
N MET A 1 50.20 6.30 44.13
CA MET A 1 49.33 5.13 43.94
C MET A 1 49.14 5.01 42.44
N ASP A 2 49.97 4.18 41.82
CA ASP A 2 50.00 4.02 40.36
C ASP A 2 49.64 2.55 40.06
N PRO A 3 48.58 2.28 39.29
CA PRO A 3 48.14 0.91 39.02
C PRO A 3 49.10 0.26 38.03
N THR A 4 49.65 -0.88 38.47
CA THR A 4 50.15 -2.00 37.66
C THR A 4 50.13 -1.80 36.13
N TYR A 5 51.26 -1.38 35.58
CA TYR A 5 51.56 -1.50 34.15
C TYR A 5 51.80 -2.98 33.84
N VAL A 6 50.83 -3.65 33.23
CA VAL A 6 51.00 -5.01 32.70
C VAL A 6 51.73 -4.90 31.36
N ASP A 7 52.98 -5.35 31.32
CA ASP A 7 53.79 -5.41 30.11
C ASP A 7 53.20 -6.42 29.11
N VAL A 8 52.58 -5.90 28.04
CA VAL A 8 51.92 -6.68 26.97
C VAL A 8 52.92 -7.21 25.93
N SER A 9 54.24 -7.07 26.14
CA SER A 9 55.26 -7.45 25.15
C SER A 9 55.53 -8.95 25.03
N LYS A 10 54.87 -9.81 25.82
CA LYS A 10 54.97 -11.27 25.74
C LYS A 10 53.67 -11.90 25.26
N GLY A 11 53.41 -11.78 23.95
CA GLY A 11 52.38 -12.56 23.28
C GLY A 11 52.69 -14.05 23.38
N SER A 12 51.80 -14.82 24.02
CA SER A 12 51.83 -16.28 23.98
C SER A 12 51.64 -16.75 22.52
N PRO A 13 52.30 -17.84 22.07
CA PRO A 13 52.18 -18.28 20.69
C PRO A 13 50.72 -18.63 20.36
N MET A 14 50.10 -17.79 19.52
CA MET A 14 48.76 -17.98 18.98
C MET A 14 48.62 -19.39 18.43
N ARG A 15 47.76 -20.20 19.05
CA ARG A 15 47.45 -21.54 18.55
C ARG A 15 46.67 -21.35 17.24
N ARG A 16 47.28 -21.68 16.10
CA ARG A 16 46.62 -21.59 14.79
C ARG A 16 45.37 -22.45 14.79
N VAL A 17 44.21 -21.82 14.67
CA VAL A 17 42.98 -22.56 14.40
C VAL A 17 42.98 -23.12 13.00
N PRO A 18 42.45 -24.34 12.81
CA PRO A 18 42.23 -24.88 11.49
C PRO A 18 41.40 -23.89 10.67
N SER A 19 41.90 -23.50 9.50
CA SER A 19 41.24 -22.54 8.60
C SER A 19 39.76 -22.85 8.35
N GLY A 20 39.40 -24.14 8.33
CA GLY A 20 38.04 -24.60 8.02
C GLY A 20 36.93 -24.17 8.97
N VAL A 21 37.18 -23.99 10.28
CA VAL A 21 36.11 -23.63 11.25
C VAL A 21 35.84 -22.12 11.25
N ARG A 22 36.89 -21.30 11.11
CA ARG A 22 36.78 -19.84 10.91
C ARG A 22 36.04 -19.50 9.63
N ASP A 23 36.36 -20.21 8.57
CA ASP A 23 35.71 -20.07 7.27
C ASP A 23 34.22 -20.40 7.34
N ALA A 24 33.79 -21.40 8.13
CA ALA A 24 32.41 -21.85 8.17
C ALA A 24 31.45 -20.81 8.77
N THR A 25 31.76 -20.25 9.95
CA THR A 25 30.89 -19.29 10.65
C THR A 25 30.82 -17.94 9.94
N LEU A 26 31.96 -17.47 9.39
CA LEU A 26 31.98 -16.24 8.58
C LEU A 26 31.21 -16.42 7.28
N ARG A 27 31.32 -17.59 6.63
CA ARG A 27 30.50 -17.92 5.45
C ARG A 27 29.03 -17.94 5.78
N GLU A 28 28.62 -18.44 6.95
CA GLU A 28 27.22 -18.43 7.37
C GLU A 28 26.70 -17.00 7.60
N ALA A 29 27.45 -16.14 8.29
CA ALA A 29 27.10 -14.73 8.47
C ALA A 29 27.01 -13.98 7.13
N LEU A 30 27.99 -14.18 6.25
CA LEU A 30 28.00 -13.61 4.90
C LEU A 30 26.84 -14.13 4.05
N ASN A 31 26.51 -15.41 4.13
CA ASN A 31 25.35 -16.00 3.43
C ASN A 31 24.04 -15.39 3.93
N ASN A 32 23.91 -15.12 5.23
CA ASN A 32 22.75 -14.48 5.83
C ASN A 32 22.61 -12.98 5.47
N ILE A 33 23.72 -12.29 5.23
CA ILE A 33 23.72 -10.90 4.73
C ILE A 33 23.37 -10.91 3.24
N ARG A 34 24.01 -11.78 2.45
CA ARG A 34 23.74 -11.94 1.02
C ARG A 34 22.29 -12.33 0.76
N SER A 35 21.74 -13.29 1.50
CA SER A 35 20.34 -13.70 1.33
C SER A 35 19.35 -12.57 1.61
N LYS A 36 19.63 -11.69 2.59
CA LYS A 36 18.81 -10.50 2.84
C LYS A 36 19.00 -9.42 1.78
N GLN A 37 20.22 -9.21 1.32
CA GLN A 37 20.50 -8.30 0.21
C GLN A 37 19.79 -8.76 -1.07
N ASP A 38 19.85 -10.06 -1.36
CA ASP A 38 19.15 -10.70 -2.48
C ASP A 38 17.64 -10.57 -2.31
N HIS A 39 17.10 -10.73 -1.11
CA HIS A 39 15.69 -10.50 -0.82
C HIS A 39 15.26 -9.06 -1.14
N PHE A 40 15.98 -8.04 -0.68
CA PHE A 40 15.67 -6.65 -1.03
C PHE A 40 15.82 -6.38 -2.53
N GLN A 41 16.81 -6.98 -3.19
CA GLN A 41 16.95 -6.88 -4.64
C GLN A 41 15.79 -7.55 -5.40
N GLN A 42 15.26 -8.66 -4.88
CA GLN A 42 14.06 -9.33 -5.39
C GLN A 42 12.80 -8.49 -5.18
N GLU A 43 12.70 -7.74 -4.08
CA GLU A 43 11.65 -6.72 -3.87
C GLU A 43 11.80 -5.49 -4.80
N GLY A 44 12.83 -5.47 -5.64
CA GLY A 44 13.06 -4.43 -6.64
C GLY A 44 13.95 -3.29 -6.15
N LEU A 45 14.69 -3.45 -5.04
CA LEU A 45 15.61 -2.43 -4.55
C LEU A 45 16.80 -2.26 -5.51
N ARG A 46 16.58 -1.45 -6.53
CA ARG A 46 17.56 -1.02 -7.54
C ARG A 46 17.51 0.50 -7.62
N LYS A 47 18.66 1.12 -7.87
CA LYS A 47 18.77 2.57 -8.07
C LYS A 47 17.73 3.07 -9.10
N THR A 48 17.57 2.34 -10.21
CA THR A 48 16.61 2.66 -11.27
C THR A 48 15.17 2.70 -10.75
N ASN A 49 14.73 1.65 -10.06
CA ASN A 49 13.36 1.55 -9.55
C ASN A 49 13.10 2.63 -8.50
N PHE A 50 14.05 2.86 -7.59
CA PHE A 50 13.97 3.93 -6.61
C PHE A 50 13.83 5.30 -7.28
N THR A 51 14.68 5.61 -8.26
CA THR A 51 14.62 6.87 -9.01
C THR A 51 13.28 7.02 -9.74
N ILE A 52 12.78 5.97 -10.39
CA ILE A 52 11.46 5.99 -11.05
C ILE A 52 10.35 6.29 -10.03
N GLY A 53 10.37 5.66 -8.86
CA GLY A 53 9.38 5.92 -7.81
C GLY A 53 9.42 7.37 -7.31
N VAL A 54 10.62 7.92 -7.07
CA VAL A 54 10.77 9.33 -6.68
C VAL A 54 10.23 10.26 -7.76
N ILE A 55 10.60 10.04 -9.03
CA ILE A 55 10.08 10.82 -10.16
C ILE A 55 8.56 10.71 -10.21
N ALA A 56 7.99 9.51 -10.09
CA ALA A 56 6.55 9.30 -10.11
C ALA A 56 5.83 10.05 -8.98
N THR A 57 6.41 10.10 -7.77
CA THR A 57 5.86 10.90 -6.65
C THR A 57 5.93 12.40 -6.94
N VAL A 58 7.07 12.91 -7.42
CA VAL A 58 7.25 14.34 -7.76
C VAL A 58 6.30 14.75 -8.88
N VAL A 59 6.22 13.96 -9.96
CA VAL A 59 5.29 14.21 -11.08
C VAL A 59 3.84 14.16 -10.59
N THR A 60 3.50 13.23 -9.69
CA THR A 60 2.14 13.17 -9.13
C THR A 60 1.78 14.46 -8.38
N ALA A 61 2.70 15.00 -7.56
CA ALA A 61 2.48 16.26 -6.87
C ALA A 61 2.42 17.46 -7.83
N TYR A 62 3.31 17.49 -8.84
CA TYR A 62 3.35 18.55 -9.84
C TYR A 62 2.09 18.60 -10.70
N VAL A 63 1.60 17.45 -11.19
CA VAL A 63 0.36 17.39 -11.99
C VAL A 63 -0.84 17.83 -11.14
N LEU A 64 -0.97 17.37 -9.90
CA LEU A 64 -2.10 17.78 -9.06
C LEU A 64 -2.07 19.27 -8.74
N GLY A 65 -0.89 19.84 -8.45
CA GLY A 65 -0.76 21.24 -8.04
C GLY A 65 -0.72 22.23 -9.20
N GLY A 66 -0.22 21.83 -10.37
CA GLY A 66 -0.06 22.70 -11.54
C GLY A 66 -1.09 22.50 -12.64
N TYR A 67 -1.66 21.31 -12.75
CA TYR A 67 -2.63 20.91 -13.79
C TYR A 67 -3.73 20.00 -13.22
N PRO A 68 -4.45 20.43 -12.16
CA PRO A 68 -5.46 19.61 -11.49
C PRO A 68 -6.53 19.07 -12.44
N GLU A 69 -6.87 19.83 -13.48
CA GLU A 69 -7.82 19.47 -14.54
C GLU A 69 -7.36 18.27 -15.40
N TRP A 70 -6.06 17.98 -15.44
CA TRP A 70 -5.49 16.82 -16.14
C TRP A 70 -5.28 15.60 -15.23
N TYR A 71 -5.44 15.75 -13.91
CA TYR A 71 -5.06 14.69 -12.98
C TYR A 71 -5.90 13.41 -13.17
N TRP A 72 -7.17 13.51 -13.58
CA TRP A 72 -8.00 12.32 -13.83
C TRP A 72 -7.51 11.50 -15.05
N VAL A 73 -6.97 12.16 -16.08
CA VAL A 73 -6.30 11.50 -17.22
C VAL A 73 -4.99 10.86 -16.76
N PHE A 74 -4.21 11.59 -15.95
CA PHE A 74 -2.99 11.08 -15.35
C PHE A 74 -3.25 9.86 -14.45
N TYR A 75 -4.36 9.85 -13.71
CA TYR A 75 -4.86 8.70 -12.96
C TYR A 75 -5.12 7.50 -13.89
N CYS A 76 -5.76 7.70 -15.04
CA CYS A 76 -5.99 6.63 -16.01
C CYS A 76 -4.68 6.07 -16.59
N ALA A 77 -3.73 6.95 -16.92
CA ALA A 77 -2.41 6.53 -17.40
C ALA A 77 -1.67 5.70 -16.34
N LYS A 78 -1.71 6.13 -15.06
CA LYS A 78 -1.16 5.38 -13.93
C LYS A 78 -1.88 4.05 -13.72
N ALA A 79 -3.20 4.01 -13.86
CA ALA A 79 -4.00 2.80 -13.73
C ALA A 79 -3.57 1.76 -14.77
N ILE A 80 -3.47 2.14 -16.05
CA ILE A 80 -3.00 1.23 -17.11
C ILE A 80 -1.64 0.65 -16.75
N PHE A 81 -0.68 1.48 -16.38
CA PHE A 81 0.67 1.02 -16.07
C PHE A 81 0.74 0.14 -14.81
N LEU A 82 0.22 0.62 -13.67
CA LEU A 82 0.36 -0.05 -12.37
C LEU A 82 -0.53 -1.30 -12.26
N VAL A 83 -1.77 -1.25 -12.75
CA VAL A 83 -2.69 -2.40 -12.71
C VAL A 83 -2.19 -3.49 -13.65
N PHE A 84 -1.80 -3.15 -14.87
CA PHE A 84 -1.24 -4.14 -15.81
C PHE A 84 0.01 -4.80 -15.25
N TRP A 85 0.94 -4.00 -14.71
CA TRP A 85 2.14 -4.51 -14.04
C TRP A 85 1.79 -5.46 -12.90
N LYS A 86 0.84 -5.08 -12.03
CA LYS A 86 0.41 -5.90 -10.90
C LYS A 86 -0.22 -7.22 -11.34
N VAL A 87 -1.06 -7.21 -12.38
CA VAL A 87 -1.66 -8.43 -12.93
C VAL A 87 -0.58 -9.35 -13.50
N ALA A 88 0.31 -8.82 -14.33
CA ALA A 88 1.31 -9.60 -15.08
C ALA A 88 2.39 -10.21 -14.17
N PHE A 89 2.88 -9.44 -13.19
CA PHE A 89 4.05 -9.84 -12.40
C PHE A 89 3.71 -10.36 -11.00
N PHE A 90 2.53 -10.06 -10.45
CA PHE A 90 2.14 -10.51 -9.11
C PHE A 90 0.93 -11.44 -9.16
N TRP A 91 -0.21 -11.00 -9.68
CA TRP A 91 -1.42 -11.80 -9.54
C TRP A 91 -1.40 -13.10 -10.30
N TYR A 92 -0.89 -13.07 -11.55
CA TYR A 92 -0.80 -14.28 -12.34
C TYR A 92 0.22 -15.28 -11.78
N PRO A 93 1.48 -14.89 -11.51
CA PRO A 93 2.48 -15.82 -11.02
C PRO A 93 2.23 -16.30 -9.57
N LEU A 94 1.63 -15.46 -8.72
CA LEU A 94 1.44 -15.75 -7.30
C LEU A 94 0.05 -16.30 -6.97
N LYS A 95 -0.79 -16.62 -7.98
CA LYS A 95 -2.17 -17.12 -7.79
C LYS A 95 -3.04 -16.20 -6.93
N GLN A 96 -2.83 -14.88 -7.04
CA GLN A 96 -3.54 -13.84 -6.30
C GLN A 96 -4.66 -13.19 -7.14
N HIS A 97 -5.14 -13.84 -8.20
CA HIS A 97 -6.13 -13.26 -9.12
C HIS A 97 -7.41 -12.79 -8.43
N TYR A 98 -7.80 -13.44 -7.32
CA TYR A 98 -9.01 -13.10 -6.57
C TYR A 98 -8.88 -11.84 -5.71
N PHE A 99 -7.69 -11.26 -5.61
CA PHE A 99 -7.52 -9.91 -5.05
C PHE A 99 -8.24 -8.85 -5.89
N PHE A 100 -8.45 -9.12 -7.18
CA PHE A 100 -9.23 -8.21 -8.03
C PHE A 100 -10.67 -8.04 -7.56
N PHE A 101 -11.24 -9.02 -6.83
CA PHE A 101 -12.62 -8.92 -6.33
C PHE A 101 -12.77 -8.03 -5.11
N ASP A 102 -11.66 -7.55 -4.55
CA ASP A 102 -11.70 -6.59 -3.45
C ASP A 102 -12.30 -5.26 -3.88
N PHE A 103 -12.93 -4.56 -2.94
CA PHE A 103 -13.73 -3.37 -3.22
C PHE A 103 -12.91 -2.27 -3.89
N CYS A 104 -11.66 -2.07 -3.44
CA CYS A 104 -10.78 -1.05 -3.97
C CYS A 104 -10.36 -1.33 -5.42
N TRP A 105 -10.06 -2.58 -5.76
CA TRP A 105 -9.69 -2.97 -7.13
C TRP A 105 -10.86 -2.88 -8.09
N ILE A 106 -12.04 -3.39 -7.71
CA ILE A 106 -13.26 -3.26 -8.51
C ILE A 106 -13.59 -1.79 -8.74
N SER A 107 -13.56 -0.97 -7.68
CA SER A 107 -13.90 0.45 -7.79
C SER A 107 -12.94 1.21 -8.69
N ASN A 108 -11.63 1.00 -8.55
CA ASN A 108 -10.65 1.61 -9.47
C ASN A 108 -10.84 1.15 -10.92
N GLY A 109 -11.23 -0.11 -11.15
CA GLY A 109 -11.59 -0.60 -12.48
C GLY A 109 -12.82 0.12 -13.05
N VAL A 110 -13.89 0.24 -12.27
CA VAL A 110 -15.12 0.97 -12.67
C VAL A 110 -14.79 2.44 -12.98
N PHE A 111 -14.01 3.11 -12.12
CA PHE A 111 -13.63 4.52 -12.32
C PHE A 111 -12.72 4.71 -13.53
N PHE A 112 -11.81 3.77 -13.79
CA PHE A 112 -11.02 3.77 -15.01
C PHE A 112 -11.91 3.70 -16.26
N PHE A 113 -12.83 2.74 -16.33
CA PHE A 113 -13.72 2.62 -17.49
C PHE A 113 -14.67 3.82 -17.63
N LEU A 114 -15.15 4.38 -16.51
CA LEU A 114 -15.90 5.63 -16.50
C LEU A 114 -15.10 6.77 -17.13
N PHE A 115 -13.87 7.00 -16.69
CA PHE A 115 -13.03 8.07 -17.22
C PHE A 115 -12.63 7.85 -18.67
N VAL A 116 -12.39 6.61 -19.10
CA VAL A 116 -12.19 6.29 -20.51
C VAL A 116 -13.45 6.62 -21.32
N ALA A 117 -14.62 6.24 -20.84
CA ALA A 117 -15.89 6.52 -21.52
C ALA A 117 -16.17 8.04 -21.57
N LEU A 118 -15.77 8.79 -20.54
CA LEU A 118 -15.82 10.25 -20.51
C LEU A 118 -14.86 10.89 -21.52
N LEU A 119 -13.63 10.38 -21.61
CA LEU A 119 -12.64 10.84 -22.59
C LEU A 119 -13.13 10.65 -24.02
N LEU A 120 -13.77 9.50 -24.29
CA LEU A 120 -14.37 9.16 -25.59
C LEU A 120 -15.70 9.88 -25.85
N ASN A 121 -16.23 10.63 -24.87
CA ASN A 121 -17.51 11.33 -24.96
C ASN A 121 -18.69 10.41 -25.31
N VAL A 122 -18.75 9.21 -24.73
CA VAL A 122 -19.80 8.21 -25.01
C VAL A 122 -20.78 8.03 -23.84
N VAL A 123 -20.71 8.89 -22.83
CA VAL A 123 -21.55 8.85 -21.62
C VAL A 123 -22.37 10.12 -21.55
N SER A 124 -23.68 10.00 -21.31
CA SER A 124 -24.55 11.16 -21.16
C SER A 124 -24.20 11.97 -19.90
N PRO A 125 -24.35 13.30 -19.91
CA PRO A 125 -24.15 14.18 -18.75
C PRO A 125 -24.76 13.67 -17.43
N ALA A 126 -26.01 13.21 -17.47
CA ALA A 126 -26.72 12.69 -16.29
C ALA A 126 -26.07 11.45 -15.66
N VAL A 127 -25.49 10.58 -16.48
CA VAL A 127 -24.77 9.39 -16.00
C VAL A 127 -23.42 9.81 -15.42
N THR A 128 -22.73 10.77 -16.05
CA THR A 128 -21.48 11.33 -15.55
C THR A 128 -21.66 11.93 -14.15
N GLN A 129 -22.74 12.68 -13.90
CA GLN A 129 -23.06 13.25 -12.58
C GLN A 129 -23.17 12.17 -11.50
N ASN A 130 -24.06 11.19 -11.69
CA ASN A 130 -24.31 10.14 -10.70
C ASN A 130 -23.05 9.30 -10.44
N LEU A 131 -22.29 8.99 -11.48
CA LEU A 131 -21.04 8.23 -11.33
C LEU A 131 -19.94 9.06 -10.68
N PHE A 132 -19.92 10.39 -10.86
CA PHE A 132 -19.03 11.26 -10.12
C PHE A 132 -19.35 11.29 -8.62
N LEU A 133 -20.63 11.27 -8.24
CA LEU A 133 -21.03 11.16 -6.83
C LEU A 133 -20.50 9.88 -6.20
N VAL A 134 -20.67 8.73 -6.88
CA VAL A 134 -20.11 7.45 -6.43
C VAL A 134 -18.59 7.52 -6.33
N PHE A 135 -17.93 8.05 -7.37
CA PHE A 135 -16.49 8.21 -7.43
C PHE A 135 -15.98 9.03 -6.24
N PHE A 136 -16.55 10.21 -6.00
CA PHE A 136 -16.14 11.08 -4.92
C PHE A 136 -16.36 10.43 -3.55
N ALA A 137 -17.54 9.83 -3.32
CA ALA A 137 -17.87 9.18 -2.05
C ALA A 137 -16.89 8.05 -1.73
N VAL A 138 -16.62 7.18 -2.70
CA VAL A 138 -15.75 6.02 -2.54
C VAL A 138 -14.28 6.44 -2.43
N ALA A 139 -13.83 7.38 -3.26
CA ALA A 139 -12.47 7.92 -3.25
C ALA A 139 -12.11 8.54 -1.90
N ASN A 140 -12.99 9.39 -1.37
CA ASN A 140 -12.76 10.14 -0.13
C ASN A 140 -13.30 9.45 1.12
N GLY A 141 -13.94 8.30 0.96
CA GLY A 141 -14.35 7.43 2.05
C GLY A 141 -13.44 6.20 2.15
N PRO A 142 -13.95 5.00 1.84
CA PRO A 142 -13.23 3.74 2.07
C PRO A 142 -11.84 3.67 1.43
N LEU A 143 -11.60 4.26 0.25
CA LEU A 143 -10.28 4.19 -0.39
C LEU A 143 -9.24 5.03 0.35
N ALA A 144 -9.50 6.32 0.57
CA ALA A 144 -8.57 7.19 1.29
C ALA A 144 -8.33 6.73 2.74
N TRP A 145 -9.38 6.26 3.43
CA TRP A 145 -9.23 5.69 4.77
C TRP A 145 -8.36 4.43 4.80
N SER A 146 -8.38 3.62 3.74
CA SER A 146 -7.52 2.43 3.63
C SER A 146 -6.03 2.77 3.67
N VAL A 147 -5.62 3.98 3.24
CA VAL A 147 -4.23 4.43 3.36
C VAL A 147 -3.75 4.40 4.82
N ILE A 148 -4.59 4.91 5.72
CA ILE A 148 -4.29 5.01 7.15
C ILE A 148 -4.52 3.67 7.84
N LEU A 149 -5.71 3.07 7.65
CA LEU A 149 -6.13 1.86 8.36
C LEU A 149 -5.33 0.63 7.97
N LEU A 150 -4.99 0.49 6.69
CA LEU A 150 -4.18 -0.61 6.16
C LEU A 150 -2.69 -0.25 6.06
N GLN A 151 -2.30 0.90 6.63
CA GLN A 151 -0.91 1.31 6.74
C GLN A 151 -0.14 1.23 5.41
N ASN A 152 -0.74 1.74 4.34
CA ASN A 152 -0.08 1.73 3.03
C ASN A 152 1.23 2.53 3.09
N LYS A 153 2.22 2.09 2.33
CA LYS A 153 3.60 2.57 2.46
C LYS A 153 4.04 3.26 1.19
N LEU A 154 4.64 4.44 1.33
CA LEU A 154 5.37 5.08 0.24
C LEU A 154 6.80 4.53 0.17
N VAL A 155 7.01 3.54 -0.70
CA VAL A 155 8.33 2.91 -0.88
C VAL A 155 8.69 2.93 -2.36
N PHE A 156 9.56 3.88 -2.70
CA PHE A 156 9.89 4.26 -4.08
C PHE A 156 10.36 3.12 -5.00
N HIS A 157 11.06 2.11 -4.50
CA HIS A 157 11.58 1.05 -5.36
C HIS A 157 10.59 -0.12 -5.57
N ASN A 158 9.52 -0.19 -4.78
CA ASN A 158 8.59 -1.31 -4.76
C ASN A 158 7.31 -0.96 -5.53
N PHE A 159 7.14 -1.56 -6.71
CA PHE A 159 5.97 -1.34 -7.57
C PHE A 159 4.68 -1.94 -6.99
N GLU A 160 4.77 -3.00 -6.19
CA GLU A 160 3.60 -3.61 -5.56
C GLU A 160 2.98 -2.66 -4.55
N TRP A 161 3.79 -2.07 -3.68
CA TRP A 161 3.32 -1.10 -2.68
C TRP A 161 2.92 0.22 -3.32
N SER A 162 3.62 0.63 -4.38
CA SER A 162 3.23 1.78 -5.19
C SER A 162 1.84 1.59 -5.81
N SER A 163 1.54 0.38 -6.32
CA SER A 163 0.23 0.06 -6.89
C SER A 163 -0.88 0.06 -5.82
N THR A 164 -0.59 -0.48 -4.63
CA THR A 164 -1.53 -0.48 -3.51
C THR A 164 -1.79 0.95 -2.99
N LEU A 165 -0.76 1.79 -2.86
CA LEU A 165 -0.94 3.19 -2.47
C LEU A 165 -1.71 3.97 -3.55
N PHE A 166 -1.45 3.70 -4.83
CA PHE A 166 -2.14 4.32 -5.96
C PHE A 166 -3.65 4.11 -5.88
N ILE A 167 -4.12 2.86 -5.74
CA ILE A 167 -5.56 2.56 -5.73
C ILE A 167 -6.31 3.15 -4.52
N HIS A 168 -5.62 3.45 -3.43
CA HIS A 168 -6.23 3.99 -2.21
C HIS A 168 -6.15 5.52 -2.13
N LEU A 169 -5.04 6.13 -2.60
CA LEU A 169 -4.83 7.58 -2.47
C LEU A 169 -5.11 8.37 -3.76
N SER A 170 -4.74 7.83 -4.92
CA SER A 170 -4.86 8.56 -6.18
C SER A 170 -6.31 8.92 -6.56
N PRO A 171 -7.34 8.11 -6.24
CA PRO A 171 -8.73 8.51 -6.44
C PRO A 171 -9.11 9.79 -5.70
N ALA A 172 -8.70 9.95 -4.43
CA ALA A 172 -8.98 11.15 -3.64
C ALA A 172 -8.31 12.40 -4.25
N MET A 173 -7.09 12.23 -4.77
CA MET A 173 -6.38 13.30 -5.47
C MET A 173 -7.08 13.68 -6.79
N ALA A 174 -7.58 12.70 -7.55
CA ALA A 174 -8.32 12.94 -8.78
C ALA A 174 -9.69 13.60 -8.50
N SER A 175 -10.39 13.17 -7.46
CA SER A 175 -11.66 13.79 -7.06
C SER A 175 -11.46 15.22 -6.55
N ALA A 176 -10.36 15.51 -5.84
CA ALA A 176 -9.99 16.88 -5.47
C ALA A 176 -9.67 17.75 -6.70
N GLY A 177 -8.89 17.22 -7.65
CA GLY A 177 -8.58 17.89 -8.91
C GLY A 177 -9.85 18.32 -9.66
N ILE A 178 -10.81 17.39 -9.81
CA ILE A 178 -12.08 17.68 -10.48
C ILE A 178 -12.97 18.63 -9.65
N HIS A 179 -13.18 18.32 -8.38
CA HIS A 179 -14.21 18.97 -7.56
C HIS A 179 -13.87 20.41 -7.19
N TRP A 180 -12.59 20.72 -6.95
CA TRP A 180 -12.15 22.03 -6.50
C TRP A 180 -11.61 22.95 -7.61
N ASN A 181 -11.42 22.43 -8.83
CA ASN A 181 -10.89 23.19 -9.98
C ASN A 181 -11.85 23.10 -11.17
N ARG A 182 -13.14 23.32 -10.89
CA ARG A 182 -14.24 23.10 -11.85
C ARG A 182 -14.17 24.03 -13.05
N SER A 183 -13.76 25.28 -12.83
CA SER A 183 -13.57 26.27 -13.89
C SER A 183 -12.54 25.78 -14.91
N GLU A 184 -11.39 25.34 -14.43
CA GLU A 184 -10.27 24.85 -15.22
C GLU A 184 -10.63 23.55 -15.94
N VAL A 185 -11.35 22.66 -15.24
CA VAL A 185 -11.88 21.41 -15.81
C VAL A 185 -12.90 21.70 -16.91
N ALA A 186 -13.83 22.62 -16.70
CA ALA A 186 -14.83 23.00 -17.70
C ALA A 186 -14.18 23.67 -18.92
N GLU A 187 -13.21 24.57 -18.71
CA GLU A 187 -12.47 25.20 -19.80
C GLU A 187 -11.70 24.18 -20.65
N THR A 188 -11.08 23.18 -20.01
CA THR A 188 -10.25 22.19 -20.70
C THR A 188 -11.06 21.07 -21.35
N TRP A 189 -12.12 20.61 -20.70
CA TRP A 189 -12.84 19.39 -21.07
C TRP A 189 -14.26 19.62 -21.58
N GLY A 190 -14.77 20.85 -21.44
CA GLY A 190 -16.11 21.29 -21.87
C GLY A 190 -17.23 20.48 -21.23
N GLU A 191 -18.25 20.21 -22.04
CA GLU A 191 -19.50 19.50 -21.69
C GLU A 191 -19.29 18.13 -21.00
N ARG A 192 -18.09 17.54 -21.07
CA ARG A 192 -17.74 16.30 -20.35
C ARG A 192 -17.95 16.44 -18.85
N PHE A 193 -17.62 17.60 -18.28
CA PHE A 193 -17.74 17.86 -16.83
C PHE A 193 -18.71 19.01 -16.48
N GLU A 194 -19.27 19.72 -17.46
CA GLU A 194 -20.24 20.82 -17.24
C GLU A 194 -21.49 20.39 -16.47
N ALA A 195 -21.81 19.09 -16.48
CA ALA A 195 -22.90 18.54 -15.68
C ALA A 195 -22.64 18.60 -14.16
N THR A 196 -21.46 18.97 -13.69
CA THR A 196 -21.12 18.80 -12.25
C THR A 196 -21.60 19.91 -11.33
N ASP A 197 -22.52 20.82 -11.69
CA ASP A 197 -22.94 21.93 -10.80
C ASP A 197 -23.36 21.42 -9.40
N GLN A 198 -22.73 21.91 -8.32
CA GLN A 198 -22.98 21.45 -6.94
C GLN A 198 -24.39 21.79 -6.47
N THR A 199 -25.03 22.75 -7.15
CA THR A 199 -26.36 23.24 -6.78
C THR A 199 -27.43 22.16 -6.91
N GLU A 200 -27.20 21.11 -7.71
CA GLU A 200 -28.17 20.03 -7.93
C GLU A 200 -28.05 18.88 -6.92
N PHE A 201 -26.87 18.63 -6.34
CA PHE A 201 -26.62 17.45 -5.50
C PHE A 201 -26.06 17.80 -4.12
N SER A 202 -26.72 17.30 -3.08
CA SER A 202 -26.26 17.41 -1.71
C SER A 202 -25.18 16.35 -1.39
N GLY A 203 -24.41 16.58 -0.33
CA GLY A 203 -23.51 15.56 0.22
C GLY A 203 -24.27 14.31 0.68
N MET A 204 -25.57 14.41 0.95
CA MET A 204 -26.41 13.24 1.26
C MET A 204 -26.71 12.40 0.02
N ASP A 205 -26.96 13.03 -1.13
CA ASP A 205 -27.13 12.31 -2.40
C ASP A 205 -25.85 11.56 -2.76
N MET A 206 -24.70 12.21 -2.58
CA MET A 206 -23.40 11.59 -2.71
C MET A 206 -23.22 10.40 -1.75
N PHE A 207 -23.52 10.57 -0.46
CA PHE A 207 -23.44 9.51 0.54
C PHE A 207 -24.34 8.32 0.17
N LEU A 208 -25.61 8.55 -0.14
CA LEU A 208 -26.58 7.50 -0.46
C LEU A 208 -26.21 6.75 -1.74
N THR A 209 -25.77 7.46 -2.78
CA THR A 209 -25.37 6.82 -4.04
C THR A 209 -24.11 5.97 -3.86
N GLY A 210 -23.13 6.48 -3.10
CA GLY A 210 -21.94 5.72 -2.72
C GLY A 210 -22.28 4.50 -1.84
N LEU A 211 -23.25 4.64 -0.92
CA LEU A 211 -23.74 3.58 -0.05
C LEU A 211 -24.37 2.45 -0.87
N ILE A 212 -25.26 2.79 -1.81
CA ILE A 212 -25.89 1.81 -2.72
C ILE A 212 -24.82 1.05 -3.50
N TYR A 213 -23.88 1.76 -4.12
CA TYR A 213 -22.78 1.15 -4.87
C TYR A 213 -21.96 0.19 -3.99
N TYR A 214 -21.59 0.62 -2.78
CA TYR A 214 -20.86 -0.21 -1.84
C TYR A 214 -21.64 -1.48 -1.44
N TYR A 215 -22.92 -1.35 -1.09
CA TYR A 215 -23.71 -2.50 -0.63
C TYR A 215 -24.03 -3.49 -1.76
N ILE A 216 -24.11 -3.05 -3.02
CA ILE A 216 -24.16 -3.97 -4.17
C ILE A 216 -22.91 -4.87 -4.17
N TRP A 217 -21.72 -4.28 -4.11
CA TRP A 217 -20.48 -5.06 -4.00
C TRP A 217 -20.46 -5.93 -2.75
N TRP A 218 -20.83 -5.37 -1.59
CA TRP A 218 -20.78 -6.06 -0.31
C TRP A 218 -21.64 -7.33 -0.31
N VAL A 219 -22.87 -7.26 -0.84
CA VAL A 219 -23.76 -8.44 -0.94
C VAL A 219 -23.14 -9.49 -1.86
N LEU A 220 -22.73 -9.10 -3.07
CA LEU A 220 -22.16 -10.01 -4.05
C LEU A 220 -20.88 -10.69 -3.55
N PHE A 221 -19.97 -9.89 -2.99
CA PHE A 221 -18.70 -10.37 -2.45
C PHE A 221 -18.91 -11.25 -1.21
N THR A 222 -19.83 -10.89 -0.31
CA THR A 222 -20.14 -11.70 0.87
C THR A 222 -20.70 -13.07 0.48
N ILE A 223 -21.64 -13.11 -0.47
CA ILE A 223 -22.19 -14.37 -0.99
C ILE A 223 -21.08 -15.20 -1.63
N TRP A 224 -20.27 -14.59 -2.50
CA TRP A 224 -19.14 -15.28 -3.14
C TRP A 224 -18.16 -15.83 -2.11
N MET A 225 -17.77 -15.03 -1.10
CA MET A 225 -16.85 -15.44 -0.04
C MET A 225 -17.38 -16.62 0.77
N LEU A 226 -18.66 -16.59 1.16
CA LEU A 226 -19.28 -17.63 1.99
C LEU A 226 -19.63 -18.92 1.23
N THR A 227 -19.69 -18.88 -0.11
CA THR A 227 -20.02 -20.06 -0.93
C THR A 227 -18.82 -20.67 -1.64
N ARG A 228 -17.89 -19.85 -2.13
CA ARG A 228 -16.74 -20.30 -2.94
C ARG A 228 -15.42 -19.75 -2.42
N GLY A 229 -15.36 -18.46 -2.08
CA GLY A 229 -14.15 -17.73 -1.66
C GLY A 229 -13.36 -18.42 -0.55
N LEU A 230 -14.07 -19.00 0.43
CA LEU A 230 -13.46 -19.68 1.59
C LEU A 230 -12.66 -20.95 1.22
N HIS A 231 -12.91 -21.58 0.07
CA HIS A 231 -12.26 -22.82 -0.35
C HIS A 231 -11.02 -22.57 -1.22
N TYR A 232 -10.84 -21.36 -1.75
CA TYR A 232 -9.70 -21.04 -2.63
C TYR A 232 -8.32 -21.23 -1.98
N PRO A 233 -8.10 -20.90 -0.68
CA PRO A 233 -6.84 -21.20 -0.02
C PRO A 233 -6.47 -22.69 -0.04
N GLU A 234 -7.45 -23.58 0.09
CA GLU A 234 -7.25 -25.04 0.01
C GLU A 234 -6.84 -25.47 -1.41
N TRP A 235 -7.23 -24.71 -2.43
CA TRP A 235 -6.86 -24.94 -3.83
C TRP A 235 -5.56 -24.21 -4.24
N GLY A 236 -4.85 -23.61 -3.27
CA GLY A 236 -3.60 -22.90 -3.50
C GLY A 236 -3.77 -21.53 -4.15
N TYR A 237 -4.96 -20.93 -4.07
CA TYR A 237 -5.24 -19.56 -4.49
C TYR A 237 -5.40 -18.65 -3.27
N HIS A 238 -5.02 -17.38 -3.40
CA HIS A 238 -5.10 -16.43 -2.31
C HIS A 238 -6.29 -15.48 -2.48
N THR A 239 -7.01 -15.24 -1.38
CA THR A 239 -8.05 -14.21 -1.27
C THR A 239 -7.62 -13.14 -0.28
N VAL A 240 -8.23 -11.95 -0.36
CA VAL A 240 -7.94 -10.85 0.58
C VAL A 240 -8.25 -11.25 2.02
N PHE A 241 -9.36 -11.96 2.25
CA PHE A 241 -9.71 -12.45 3.57
C PHE A 241 -8.64 -13.40 4.14
N ASP A 242 -8.16 -14.37 3.35
CA ASP A 242 -7.11 -15.30 3.78
C ASP A 242 -5.81 -14.57 4.12
N ALA A 243 -5.41 -13.64 3.26
CA ALA A 243 -4.19 -12.86 3.46
C ALA A 243 -4.27 -11.98 4.72
N LEU A 244 -5.38 -11.27 4.94
CA LEU A 244 -5.60 -10.44 6.13
C LEU A 244 -5.71 -11.27 7.40
N SER A 245 -6.44 -12.39 7.34
CA SER A 245 -6.62 -13.30 8.47
C SER A 245 -5.29 -13.82 8.99
N LYS A 246 -4.38 -14.18 8.07
CA LYS A 246 -3.02 -14.62 8.39
C LYS A 246 -2.13 -13.47 8.86
N ALA A 247 -2.18 -12.32 8.19
CA ALA A 247 -1.34 -11.17 8.55
C ALA A 247 -1.64 -10.62 9.96
N HIS A 248 -2.89 -10.73 10.40
CA HIS A 248 -3.35 -10.20 11.70
C HIS A 248 -3.68 -11.28 12.73
N ASN A 249 -3.40 -12.56 12.46
CA ASN A 249 -3.69 -13.69 13.35
C ASN A 249 -5.13 -13.65 13.90
N PHE A 250 -6.15 -13.68 13.02
CA PHE A 250 -7.55 -13.58 13.46
C PHE A 250 -7.92 -14.62 14.53
N GLU A 251 -7.32 -15.81 14.53
CA GLU A 251 -7.56 -16.83 15.55
C GLU A 251 -7.19 -16.39 16.98
N GLU A 252 -6.33 -15.38 17.13
CA GLU A 252 -5.90 -14.83 18.42
C GLU A 252 -6.74 -13.62 18.86
N ILE A 253 -7.42 -12.95 17.92
CA ILE A 253 -8.22 -11.75 18.18
C ILE A 253 -9.58 -12.15 18.78
N GLY A 254 -9.95 -11.61 19.94
CA GLY A 254 -11.15 -12.01 20.70
C GLY A 254 -12.47 -12.01 19.92
N ILE A 255 -12.66 -11.11 18.95
CA ILE A 255 -13.88 -11.06 18.12
C ILE A 255 -13.95 -12.17 17.06
N PHE A 256 -12.84 -12.82 16.74
CA PHE A 256 -12.72 -13.91 15.75
C PHE A 256 -12.42 -15.26 16.42
N LYS A 257 -11.76 -15.24 17.57
CA LYS A 257 -11.33 -16.42 18.34
C LYS A 257 -12.48 -17.38 18.62
N GLY A 258 -12.23 -18.67 18.36
CA GLY A 258 -13.19 -19.76 18.59
C GLY A 258 -14.37 -19.80 17.61
N LYS A 259 -14.40 -18.93 16.59
CA LYS A 259 -15.44 -18.92 15.56
C LYS A 259 -15.04 -19.80 14.37
N SER A 260 -16.03 -20.46 13.76
CA SER A 260 -15.83 -21.16 12.49
C SER A 260 -15.40 -20.20 11.38
N LEU A 261 -14.71 -20.70 10.36
CA LEU A 261 -14.22 -19.89 9.22
C LEU A 261 -15.32 -19.03 8.60
N ARG A 262 -16.52 -19.60 8.40
CA ARG A 262 -17.68 -18.86 7.87
C ARG A 262 -18.08 -17.71 8.78
N MET A 263 -18.05 -17.91 10.09
CA MET A 263 -18.44 -16.87 11.04
C MET A 263 -17.36 -15.80 11.19
N GLN A 264 -16.09 -16.15 11.02
CA GLN A 264 -15.01 -15.16 10.89
C GLN A 264 -15.19 -14.29 9.64
N ILE A 265 -15.57 -14.87 8.50
CA ILE A 265 -15.91 -14.12 7.28
C ILE A 265 -17.08 -13.18 7.54
N VAL A 266 -18.17 -13.64 8.18
CA VAL A 266 -19.32 -12.77 8.52
C VAL A 266 -18.88 -11.60 9.40
N VAL A 267 -18.11 -11.86 10.47
CA VAL A 267 -17.60 -10.79 11.35
C VAL A 267 -16.73 -9.80 10.58
N TYR A 268 -15.82 -10.29 9.72
CA TYR A 268 -15.00 -9.44 8.86
C TYR A 268 -15.86 -8.57 7.93
N MET A 269 -16.85 -9.15 7.25
CA MET A 269 -17.72 -8.40 6.34
C MET A 269 -18.57 -7.37 7.07
N LEU A 270 -19.00 -7.63 8.31
CA LEU A 270 -19.72 -6.65 9.14
C LEU A 270 -18.81 -5.49 9.56
N LEU A 271 -17.57 -5.78 9.97
CA LEU A 271 -16.58 -4.73 10.28
C LEU A 271 -16.25 -3.89 9.04
N HIS A 272 -16.09 -4.55 7.89
CA HIS A 272 -15.87 -3.88 6.62
C HIS A 272 -17.04 -2.96 6.26
N ALA A 273 -18.28 -3.41 6.44
CA ALA A 273 -19.49 -2.59 6.24
C ALA A 273 -19.55 -1.39 7.17
N ALA A 274 -19.25 -1.56 8.46
CA ALA A 274 -19.21 -0.47 9.41
C ALA A 274 -18.14 0.57 9.00
N GLY A 275 -16.91 0.12 8.74
CA GLY A 275 -15.80 1.00 8.34
C GLY A 275 -16.08 1.74 7.03
N CYS A 276 -16.58 1.05 6.00
CA CYS A 276 -16.92 1.67 4.73
C CYS A 276 -18.08 2.66 4.85
N THR A 277 -19.11 2.36 5.65
CA THR A 277 -20.24 3.28 5.87
C THR A 277 -19.78 4.55 6.59
N ILE A 278 -18.91 4.43 7.60
CA ILE A 278 -18.31 5.57 8.30
C ILE A 278 -17.43 6.38 7.33
N GLY A 279 -16.61 5.72 6.52
CA GLY A 279 -15.80 6.38 5.50
C GLY A 279 -16.65 7.12 4.47
N LEU A 280 -17.74 6.52 3.99
CA LEU A 280 -18.68 7.19 3.08
C LEU A 280 -19.30 8.43 3.75
N ALA A 281 -19.69 8.35 5.02
CA ALA A 281 -20.19 9.52 5.75
C ALA A 281 -19.12 10.62 5.91
N TRP A 282 -17.86 10.24 6.11
CA TRP A 282 -16.72 11.17 6.17
C TRP A 282 -16.56 11.99 4.89
N SER A 283 -16.85 11.38 3.73
CA SER A 283 -16.75 12.06 2.44
C SER A 283 -17.66 13.29 2.34
N ILE A 284 -18.75 13.36 3.12
CA ILE A 284 -19.63 14.55 3.20
C ILE A 284 -18.84 15.79 3.64
N GLY A 285 -17.94 15.64 4.62
CA GLY A 285 -17.06 16.73 5.04
C GLY A 285 -16.10 17.15 3.90
N CYS A 286 -15.57 16.18 3.17
CA CYS A 286 -14.72 16.42 1.99
C CYS A 286 -15.48 17.08 0.84
N TRP A 287 -16.79 16.85 0.71
CA TRP A 287 -17.63 17.45 -0.33
C TRP A 287 -17.81 18.95 -0.10
N TYR A 288 -18.09 19.36 1.14
CA TYR A 288 -18.45 20.74 1.46
C TYR A 288 -17.28 21.65 1.83
N SER A 289 -16.12 21.10 2.22
CA SER A 289 -15.00 21.92 2.68
C SER A 289 -13.68 21.55 2.00
N TYR A 290 -13.14 22.53 1.27
CA TYR A 290 -11.82 22.42 0.62
C TYR A 290 -10.74 22.09 1.64
N TYR A 291 -10.70 22.82 2.76
CA TYR A 291 -9.70 22.60 3.79
C TYR A 291 -9.84 21.24 4.45
N PHE A 292 -11.07 20.79 4.72
CA PHE A 292 -11.29 19.45 5.28
C PHE A 292 -10.76 18.36 4.35
N HIS A 293 -11.07 18.47 3.05
CA HIS A 293 -10.60 17.53 2.04
C HIS A 293 -9.06 17.58 1.88
N ALA A 294 -8.48 18.78 1.76
CA ALA A 294 -7.04 18.96 1.59
C ALA A 294 -6.23 18.44 2.80
N ILE A 295 -6.69 18.73 4.03
CA ILE A 295 -6.09 18.21 5.26
C ILE A 295 -6.17 16.69 5.29
N PHE A 296 -7.31 16.11 4.91
CA PHE A 296 -7.47 14.66 4.88
C PHE A 296 -6.51 13.99 3.89
N ILE A 297 -6.37 14.51 2.66
CA ILE A 297 -5.38 14.02 1.69
C ILE A 297 -3.95 14.16 2.24
N ALA A 298 -3.63 15.29 2.89
CA ALA A 298 -2.32 15.49 3.51
C ALA A 298 -2.04 14.48 4.64
N LEU A 299 -3.05 14.13 5.44
CA LEU A 299 -2.94 13.09 6.47
C LEU A 299 -2.72 11.70 5.87
N CYS A 300 -3.40 11.36 4.77
CA CYS A 300 -3.15 10.12 4.05
C CYS A 300 -1.71 10.05 3.52
N TRP A 301 -1.21 11.13 2.91
CA TRP A 301 0.20 11.23 2.49
C TRP A 301 1.16 11.08 3.66
N LEU A 302 0.91 11.80 4.76
CA LEU A 302 1.75 11.73 5.96
C LEU A 302 1.80 10.31 6.52
N SER A 303 0.65 9.64 6.62
CA SER A 303 0.58 8.24 7.03
C SER A 303 1.44 7.36 6.10
N ALA A 304 1.29 7.49 4.78
CA ALA A 304 2.08 6.71 3.84
C ALA A 304 3.59 6.96 3.91
N ILE A 305 3.99 8.21 4.16
CA ILE A 305 5.38 8.62 4.35
C ILE A 305 5.95 8.04 5.65
N VAL A 306 5.21 8.12 6.76
CA VAL A 306 5.64 7.55 8.05
C VAL A 306 5.80 6.03 7.94
N GLN A 307 4.82 5.34 7.35
CA GLN A 307 4.92 3.88 7.18
C GLN A 307 6.05 3.48 6.22
N GLY A 308 6.29 4.26 5.16
CA GLY A 308 7.41 4.08 4.25
C GLY A 308 8.77 4.31 4.91
N SER A 309 8.90 5.37 5.71
CA SER A 309 10.16 5.69 6.41
C SER A 309 10.49 4.67 7.48
N SER A 310 9.50 4.20 8.26
CA SER A 310 9.67 3.10 9.21
C SER A 310 10.17 1.83 8.52
N TRP A 311 9.65 1.53 7.32
CA TRP A 311 10.13 0.39 6.54
C TRP A 311 11.59 0.57 6.09
N TYR A 312 11.96 1.74 5.57
CA TYR A 312 13.35 2.00 5.14
C TYR A 312 14.33 1.93 6.32
N LEU A 313 13.97 2.50 7.47
CA LEU A 313 14.79 2.42 8.68
C LEU A 313 14.97 0.97 9.13
N TYR A 314 13.89 0.19 9.16
CA TYR A 314 13.97 -1.23 9.47
C TYR A 314 14.89 -1.99 8.51
N ALA A 315 14.75 -1.76 7.20
CA ALA A 315 15.56 -2.41 6.17
C ALA A 315 17.06 -2.10 6.33
N ILE A 316 17.40 -0.82 6.54
CA ILE A 316 18.79 -0.37 6.71
C ILE A 316 19.38 -0.87 8.03
N GLN A 317 18.68 -0.69 9.15
CA GLN A 317 19.17 -1.12 10.47
C GLN A 317 19.41 -2.62 10.51
N THR A 318 18.50 -3.40 9.93
CA THR A 318 18.62 -4.86 9.86
C THR A 318 19.83 -5.30 9.03
N ALA A 319 20.17 -4.56 7.97
CA ALA A 319 21.38 -4.82 7.19
C ALA A 319 22.65 -4.46 7.98
N SER A 320 22.67 -3.30 8.65
CA SER A 320 23.83 -2.81 9.41
C SER A 320 24.13 -3.63 10.65
N ILE A 321 23.11 -3.98 11.46
CA ILE A 321 23.30 -4.79 12.68
C ILE A 321 23.92 -6.13 12.32
N LYS A 322 23.42 -6.79 11.28
CA LYS A 322 23.98 -8.07 10.83
C LYS A 322 25.41 -7.97 10.32
N GLN A 323 25.76 -6.86 9.67
CA GLN A 323 27.14 -6.61 9.27
C GLN A 323 28.06 -6.48 10.50
N VAL A 324 27.61 -5.77 11.53
CA VAL A 324 28.35 -5.61 12.79
C VAL A 324 28.43 -6.92 13.56
N GLU A 325 27.35 -7.69 13.68
CA GLU A 325 27.37 -9.04 14.27
C GLU A 325 28.36 -9.94 13.54
N GLY A 326 28.40 -9.87 12.19
CA GLY A 326 29.41 -10.59 11.40
C GLY A 326 30.85 -10.20 11.77
N MET A 327 31.12 -8.90 11.90
CA MET A 327 32.45 -8.38 12.31
C MET A 327 32.79 -8.70 13.78
N LEU A 328 31.80 -8.73 14.68
CA LEU A 328 32.01 -9.08 16.08
C LEU A 328 32.30 -10.57 16.24
N VAL A 329 31.59 -11.44 15.52
CA VAL A 329 31.89 -12.87 15.49
C VAL A 329 33.31 -13.11 14.96
N GLU A 330 33.73 -12.39 13.91
CA GLU A 330 35.10 -12.41 13.40
C GLU A 330 36.11 -12.03 14.51
N ARG A 331 35.90 -10.88 15.17
CA ARG A 331 36.81 -10.37 16.21
C ARG A 331 36.84 -11.24 17.48
N GLU A 332 35.70 -11.74 17.97
CA GLU A 332 35.64 -12.62 19.13
C GLU A 332 36.35 -13.95 18.86
N THR A 333 36.21 -14.47 17.64
CA THR A 333 36.92 -15.68 17.21
C THR A 333 38.43 -15.44 17.19
N GLU A 334 38.89 -14.28 16.72
CA GLU A 334 40.30 -13.89 16.78
C GLU A 334 40.82 -13.79 18.22
N MET A 335 40.10 -13.09 19.11
CA MET A 335 40.51 -12.85 20.51
C MET A 335 40.52 -14.12 21.37
N ARG A 336 39.49 -14.97 21.26
CA ARG A 336 39.44 -16.26 21.99
C ARG A 336 40.60 -17.18 21.63
N MET A 337 41.16 -17.01 20.44
CA MET A 337 42.24 -17.86 19.91
C MET A 337 43.63 -17.24 20.07
N SER A 338 43.72 -15.92 20.25
CA SER A 338 44.96 -15.24 20.68
C SER A 338 45.22 -15.33 22.18
N GLY A 339 44.28 -15.88 22.95
CA GLY A 339 44.39 -16.00 24.41
C GLY A 339 44.21 -14.68 25.14
N ALA A 340 43.71 -13.64 24.46
CA ALA A 340 43.39 -12.36 25.07
C ALA A 340 41.95 -12.42 25.61
N SER A 341 41.79 -12.43 26.94
CA SER A 341 40.49 -12.20 27.57
C SER A 341 40.17 -10.70 27.54
N VAL A 342 38.88 -10.38 27.40
CA VAL A 342 38.35 -9.01 27.54
C VAL A 342 38.67 -8.44 28.91
#